data_AF-A0A6M0F3Z7-F1
#
_entry.id   AF-A0A6M0F3Z7-F1
#
_cell.length_a   1.000
_cell.length_b   1.000
_cell.length_c   1.000
_cell.angle_alpha   90.00
_cell.angle_beta   90.00
_cell.angle_gamma   90.00
#
_symmetry.space_group_name_H-M   'P 1'
#
loop_
_entity.id
_entity.type
_entity.pdbx_description
1 polymer ?
#
loop_
_entity_poly.entity_id
_entity_poly.type
_entity_poly.pdbx_seq_one_letter_code
_entity_poly.pdbx_strand_id
1 'polypeptide(L)'
;YISPARQWQHVAVIRDFMDQISPQASVSTTTHIAPHLSSRREILRFPDLKLQNDAGKEVFVQFVLVDLWQLQQYQSVFLDDRDRLRQMVPVLDQWIAHKHYGLIGCKDGVVFLRKRAETDPEALREWQQFRQGLEPILAQS
;
A
#
# COMPACT_ATOMS: atom_id res chain seq x y z
N TYR A 1 11.33 -14.76 13.32
CA TYR A 1 10.41 -14.50 14.44
C TYR A 1 10.24 -13.00 14.56
N ILE A 2 9.00 -12.50 14.57
CA ILE A 2 8.68 -11.09 14.80
C ILE A 2 8.16 -10.99 16.23
N SER A 3 8.70 -10.07 17.03
CA SER A 3 8.20 -9.90 18.39
C SER A 3 6.80 -9.29 18.39
N PRO A 4 5.93 -9.65 19.35
CA PRO A 4 4.60 -9.04 19.47
C PRO A 4 4.69 -7.51 19.51
N ALA A 5 5.60 -6.96 20.32
CA ALA A 5 5.80 -5.51 20.43
C ALA A 5 6.08 -4.84 19.08
N ARG A 6 6.85 -5.48 18.20
CA ARG A 6 7.13 -4.97 16.86
C ARG A 6 5.87 -4.98 15.99
N GLN A 7 5.08 -6.04 16.06
CA GLN A 7 3.81 -6.14 15.34
C GLN A 7 2.80 -5.09 15.81
N TRP A 8 2.74 -4.80 17.11
CA TRP A 8 1.89 -3.73 17.66
C TRP A 8 2.28 -2.34 17.14
N GLN A 9 3.59 -2.03 17.12
CA GLN A 9 4.09 -0.77 16.56
C GLN A 9 3.73 -0.62 15.08
N HIS A 10 3.86 -1.71 14.32
CA HIS A 10 3.52 -1.70 12.90
C HIS A 10 2.02 -1.47 12.66
N VAL A 11 1.15 -2.16 13.41
CA VAL A 11 -0.31 -1.99 13.32
C VAL A 11 -0.73 -0.56 13.69
N ALA A 12 -0.05 0.11 14.62
CA ALA A 12 -0.33 1.51 14.93
C ALA A 12 -0.12 2.41 13.70
N VAL A 13 0.96 2.22 12.93
CA VAL A 13 1.21 2.97 11.69
C VAL A 13 0.08 2.76 10.67
N ILE A 14 -0.37 1.51 10.49
CA ILE A 14 -1.49 1.21 9.58
C ILE A 14 -2.75 1.95 10.04
N ARG A 15 -3.07 1.94 11.35
CA ARG A 15 -4.23 2.64 11.90
C ARG A 15 -4.16 4.15 11.69
N ASP A 16 -3.00 4.76 11.95
CA ASP A 16 -2.78 6.20 11.75
C ASP A 16 -3.08 6.64 10.30
N PHE A 17 -2.73 5.81 9.31
CA PHE A 17 -3.08 6.07 7.90
C PHE A 17 -4.55 5.76 7.59
N MET A 18 -5.12 4.69 8.15
CA MET A 18 -6.53 4.35 7.95
C MET A 18 -7.48 5.44 8.47
N ASP A 19 -7.16 6.07 9.60
CA ASP A 19 -7.97 7.12 10.22
C ASP A 19 -8.08 8.39 9.36
N GLN A 20 -7.13 8.58 8.43
CA GLN A 20 -7.15 9.69 7.47
C GLN A 20 -8.08 9.41 6.27
N ILE A 21 -8.51 8.16 6.08
CA ILE A 21 -9.36 7.77 4.97
C ILE A 21 -10.82 7.95 5.38
N SER A 22 -11.48 8.97 4.83
CA SER A 22 -12.93 9.19 5.02
C SER A 22 -13.74 7.90 4.80
N PRO A 23 -14.74 7.54 5.64
CA PRO A 23 -15.50 6.29 5.52
C PRO A 23 -16.16 6.05 4.15
N GLN A 24 -16.42 7.10 3.39
CA GLN A 24 -17.03 7.03 2.06
C GLN A 24 -16.02 6.97 0.91
N ALA A 25 -14.72 7.07 1.20
CA ALA A 25 -13.69 7.05 0.18
C ALA A 25 -13.35 5.62 -0.26
N SER A 26 -13.07 5.47 -1.55
CA SER A 26 -12.60 4.23 -2.14
C SER A 26 -11.12 3.98 -1.86
N VAL A 27 -10.79 2.73 -1.56
CA VAL A 27 -9.44 2.31 -1.18
C VAL A 27 -9.02 1.05 -1.92
N SER A 28 -7.79 1.02 -2.43
CA SER A 28 -7.11 -0.23 -2.79
C SER A 28 -6.08 -0.58 -1.72
N THR A 29 -6.07 -1.82 -1.25
CA THR A 29 -5.23 -2.22 -0.10
C THR A 29 -4.77 -3.67 -0.13
N THR A 30 -3.81 -4.02 0.73
CA THR A 30 -3.32 -5.40 0.89
C THR A 30 -4.28 -6.26 1.72
N THR A 31 -4.15 -7.58 1.56
CA THR A 31 -5.09 -8.59 2.11
C THR A 31 -5.36 -8.45 3.61
N HIS A 32 -4.39 -8.08 4.42
CA HIS A 32 -4.56 -8.03 5.88
C HIS A 32 -5.15 -6.70 6.38
N ILE A 33 -5.13 -5.66 5.55
CA ILE A 33 -5.77 -4.37 5.85
C ILE A 33 -7.24 -4.39 5.38
N ALA A 34 -7.53 -5.04 4.25
CA ALA A 34 -8.87 -5.08 3.66
C ALA A 34 -10.02 -5.42 4.64
N PRO A 35 -9.90 -6.42 5.54
CA PRO A 35 -10.95 -6.74 6.51
C PRO A 35 -11.28 -5.57 7.45
N HIS A 36 -10.29 -4.77 7.85
CA HIS A 36 -10.50 -3.60 8.71
C HIS A 36 -11.23 -2.45 8.00
N LEU A 37 -11.20 -2.46 6.67
CA LEU A 37 -11.88 -1.48 5.85
C LEU A 37 -13.23 -2.00 5.32
N SER A 38 -13.54 -3.29 5.48
CA SER A 38 -14.63 -4.04 4.81
C SER A 38 -16.05 -3.51 5.00
N SER A 39 -16.29 -2.62 5.96
CA SER A 39 -17.56 -1.89 6.06
C SER A 39 -17.77 -0.87 4.94
N ARG A 40 -16.72 -0.55 4.16
CA ARG A 40 -16.76 0.40 3.04
C ARG A 40 -17.29 -0.28 1.78
N ARG A 41 -18.12 0.45 1.03
CA ARG A 41 -18.69 -0.03 -0.24
C ARG A 41 -17.67 -0.19 -1.37
N GLU A 42 -16.56 0.55 -1.33
CA GLU A 42 -15.63 0.66 -2.46
C GLU A 42 -14.20 0.27 -2.07
N ILE A 43 -13.94 -1.03 -1.91
CA ILE A 43 -12.61 -1.56 -1.57
C ILE A 43 -12.14 -2.52 -2.64
N LEU A 44 -10.89 -2.37 -3.05
CA LEU A 44 -10.19 -3.27 -3.95
C LEU A 44 -8.98 -3.91 -3.26
N ARG A 45 -8.56 -5.05 -3.80
CA ARG A 45 -7.25 -5.64 -3.46
C ARG A 45 -6.21 -5.03 -4.39
N PHE A 46 -5.17 -4.43 -3.84
CA PHE A 46 -4.05 -3.95 -4.63
C PHE A 46 -3.37 -5.15 -5.33
N PRO A 47 -2.91 -5.04 -6.60
CA PRO A 47 -2.71 -3.81 -7.41
C PRO A 47 -3.92 -3.30 -8.20
N ASP A 48 -5.14 -3.81 -7.97
CA ASP A 48 -6.32 -3.27 -8.65
C ASP A 48 -6.64 -1.86 -8.15
N LEU A 49 -6.78 -0.91 -9.08
CA LEU A 49 -7.00 0.50 -8.77
C LEU A 49 -8.30 1.05 -9.36
N LYS A 50 -9.03 0.25 -10.12
CA LYS A 50 -10.22 0.67 -10.86
C LYS A 50 -11.44 -0.10 -10.35
N LEU A 51 -12.52 0.63 -10.07
CA LEU A 51 -13.81 0.07 -9.73
C LEU A 51 -14.90 0.65 -10.63
N GLN A 52 -16.00 -0.07 -10.73
CA GLN A 52 -17.22 0.44 -11.31
C GLN A 52 -18.06 1.10 -10.21
N ASN A 53 -18.35 2.39 -10.35
CA ASN A 53 -19.16 3.11 -9.37
C ASN A 53 -20.67 2.86 -9.58
N ASP A 54 -21.51 3.40 -8.71
CA ASP A 54 -22.98 3.27 -8.77
C ASP A 54 -23.59 3.77 -10.09
N ALA A 55 -22.88 4.65 -10.81
CA ALA A 55 -23.29 5.15 -12.14
C ALA A 55 -22.81 4.24 -13.30
N GLY A 56 -22.25 3.06 -13.00
CA GLY A 56 -21.75 2.11 -13.99
C GLY A 56 -20.42 2.54 -14.65
N LYS A 57 -19.75 3.59 -14.15
CA LYS A 57 -18.54 4.14 -14.74
C LYS A 57 -17.29 3.57 -14.06
N GLU A 58 -16.29 3.23 -14.87
CA GLU A 58 -14.97 2.88 -14.38
C GLU A 58 -14.26 4.13 -13.82
N VAL A 59 -13.90 4.07 -12.53
CA VAL A 59 -13.20 5.14 -11.82
C VAL A 59 -12.02 4.58 -11.03
N PHE A 60 -10.94 5.35 -10.97
CA PHE A 60 -9.81 5.03 -10.08
C PHE A 60 -10.15 5.33 -8.63
N VAL A 61 -9.74 4.44 -7.71
CA VAL A 61 -9.86 4.59 -6.26
C VAL A 61 -9.26 5.91 -5.76
N GLN A 62 -9.77 6.41 -4.63
CA GLN A 62 -9.28 7.66 -4.06
C GLN A 62 -7.96 7.48 -3.31
N PHE A 63 -7.79 6.35 -2.64
CA PHE A 63 -6.62 6.04 -1.82
C PHE A 63 -6.04 4.67 -2.13
N VAL A 64 -4.74 4.54 -1.87
CA VAL A 64 -4.02 3.27 -1.89
C VAL A 64 -3.29 3.16 -0.56
N LEU A 65 -3.52 2.07 0.19
CA LEU A 65 -2.86 1.81 1.46
C LEU A 65 -2.28 0.39 1.44
N VAL A 66 -0.97 0.25 1.36
CA VAL A 66 -0.30 -1.04 1.09
C VAL A 66 0.70 -1.32 2.18
N ASP A 67 0.58 -2.48 2.83
CA ASP A 67 1.59 -3.02 3.75
C ASP A 67 2.56 -3.93 2.99
N LEU A 68 3.72 -3.38 2.63
CA LEU A 68 4.82 -4.11 2.00
C LEU A 68 5.76 -4.73 3.02
N TRP A 69 5.81 -4.21 4.24
CA TRP A 69 6.64 -4.76 5.30
C TRP A 69 6.23 -6.19 5.63
N GLN A 70 4.94 -6.45 5.77
CA GLN A 70 4.44 -7.79 6.01
C GLN A 70 4.87 -8.76 4.90
N LEU A 71 4.67 -8.38 3.63
CA LEU A 71 5.11 -9.21 2.51
C LEU A 71 6.64 -9.44 2.54
N GLN A 72 7.41 -8.41 2.89
CA GLN A 72 8.87 -8.52 3.04
C GLN A 72 9.27 -9.52 4.14
N GLN A 73 8.55 -9.53 5.28
CA GLN A 73 8.87 -10.44 6.38
C GLN A 73 8.55 -11.90 6.08
N TYR A 74 7.49 -12.17 5.32
CA TYR A 74 6.97 -13.52 5.12
C TYR A 74 7.37 -14.15 3.76
N GLN A 75 7.98 -13.38 2.84
CA GLN A 75 8.41 -13.89 1.52
C GLN A 75 9.37 -15.09 1.57
N SER A 76 10.14 -15.27 2.65
CA SER A 76 11.04 -16.42 2.80
C SER A 76 10.30 -17.72 3.12
N VAL A 77 9.04 -17.62 3.58
CA VAL A 77 8.18 -18.74 3.95
C VAL A 77 7.10 -18.98 2.90
N PHE A 78 6.65 -17.94 2.20
CA PHE A 78 5.64 -18.02 1.15
C PHE A 78 6.16 -17.41 -0.16
N LEU A 79 6.38 -18.26 -1.17
CA LEU A 79 6.83 -17.82 -2.50
C LEU A 79 5.88 -16.79 -3.12
N ASP A 80 4.57 -16.95 -2.91
CA ASP A 80 3.53 -16.04 -3.38
C ASP A 80 3.70 -14.60 -2.88
N ASP A 81 4.27 -14.39 -1.68
CA ASP A 81 4.46 -13.04 -1.13
C ASP A 81 5.63 -12.32 -1.81
N ARG A 82 6.65 -13.06 -2.28
CA ARG A 82 7.72 -12.50 -3.13
C ARG A 82 7.15 -12.03 -4.46
N ASP A 83 6.32 -12.86 -5.10
CA ASP A 83 5.72 -12.51 -6.38
C ASP A 83 4.76 -11.33 -6.26
N ARG A 84 4.01 -11.24 -5.15
CA ARG A 84 3.21 -10.05 -4.83
C ARG A 84 4.07 -8.80 -4.68
N LEU A 85 5.20 -8.85 -3.97
CA LEU A 85 6.12 -7.71 -3.90
C LEU A 85 6.60 -7.27 -5.29
N ARG A 86 6.97 -8.23 -6.15
CA ARG A 86 7.41 -7.97 -7.53
C ARG A 86 6.32 -7.37 -8.41
N GLN A 87 5.06 -7.70 -8.17
CA GLN A 87 3.94 -7.11 -8.88
C GLN A 87 3.57 -5.73 -8.34
N MET A 88 3.58 -5.56 -7.01
CA MET A 88 3.07 -4.37 -6.33
C MET A 88 4.03 -3.18 -6.40
N VAL A 89 5.33 -3.41 -6.22
CA VAL A 89 6.33 -2.33 -6.15
C VAL A 89 6.44 -1.54 -7.46
N PRO A 90 6.56 -2.18 -8.65
CA PRO A 90 6.61 -1.44 -9.91
C PRO A 90 5.35 -0.61 -10.19
N VAL A 91 4.19 -1.12 -9.76
CA VAL A 91 2.92 -0.38 -9.85
C VAL A 91 3.04 0.90 -9.02
N LEU A 92 3.41 0.80 -7.73
CA LEU A 92 3.60 1.99 -6.88
C LEU A 92 4.58 3.00 -7.51
N ASP A 93 5.75 2.53 -7.96
CA ASP A 93 6.77 3.38 -8.60
C ASP A 93 6.20 4.11 -9.83
N GLN A 94 5.48 3.41 -10.70
CA GLN A 94 4.86 4.00 -11.90
C GLN A 94 3.82 5.06 -11.55
N TRP A 95 2.91 4.77 -10.60
CA TRP A 95 1.81 5.69 -10.25
C TRP A 95 2.30 6.95 -9.55
N ILE A 96 3.36 6.84 -8.74
CA ILE A 96 4.05 7.96 -8.10
C ILE A 96 4.81 8.79 -9.16
N ALA A 97 5.60 8.14 -10.01
CA ALA A 97 6.41 8.83 -11.03
C ALA A 97 5.55 9.62 -12.03
N HIS A 98 4.41 9.06 -12.43
CA HIS A 98 3.47 9.71 -13.34
C HIS A 98 2.54 10.73 -12.66
N LYS A 99 2.70 10.97 -11.34
CA LYS A 99 1.87 11.89 -10.54
C LYS A 99 0.37 11.60 -10.62
N HIS A 100 0.00 10.36 -10.93
CA HIS A 100 -1.39 9.95 -10.89
C HIS A 100 -1.88 9.82 -9.44
N TYR A 101 -0.97 9.41 -8.54
CA TYR A 101 -1.14 9.48 -7.10
C TYR A 101 0.02 10.23 -6.48
N GLY A 102 -0.27 11.03 -5.45
CA GLY A 102 0.72 11.59 -4.56
C GLY A 102 0.99 10.61 -3.43
N LEU A 103 2.26 10.43 -3.11
CA LEU A 103 2.69 9.69 -1.94
C LEU A 103 2.58 10.61 -0.72
N ILE A 104 1.54 10.39 0.10
CA ILE A 104 1.20 11.26 1.24
C ILE A 104 1.65 10.68 2.58
N GLY A 105 2.16 9.45 2.58
CA GLY A 105 2.76 8.83 3.75
C GLY A 105 3.51 7.57 3.33
N CYS A 106 4.71 7.41 3.86
CA CYS A 106 5.40 6.13 3.85
C CYS A 106 6.00 6.01 5.24
N LYS A 107 5.70 4.92 5.94
CA LYS A 107 6.28 4.66 7.24
C LYS A 107 6.28 3.18 7.49
N ASP A 108 7.41 2.67 7.94
CA ASP A 108 7.53 1.28 8.38
C ASP A 108 7.13 0.23 7.31
N GLY A 109 7.38 0.55 6.02
CA GLY A 109 6.98 -0.27 4.87
C GLY A 109 5.48 -0.26 4.55
N VAL A 110 4.70 0.60 5.22
CA VAL A 110 3.33 0.94 4.86
C VAL A 110 3.35 2.16 3.95
N VAL A 111 2.80 2.01 2.74
CA VAL A 111 2.75 3.06 1.71
C VAL A 111 1.32 3.57 1.61
N PHE A 112 1.16 4.90 1.71
CA PHE A 112 -0.12 5.58 1.66
C PHE A 112 -0.14 6.62 0.54
N LEU A 113 -0.97 6.37 -0.47
CA LEU A 113 -1.13 7.24 -1.63
C LEU A 113 -2.53 7.83 -1.69
N ARG A 114 -2.62 9.03 -2.27
CA ARG A 114 -3.89 9.69 -2.60
C ARG A 114 -3.90 10.13 -4.06
N LYS A 115 -5.00 9.83 -4.74
CA LYS A 115 -5.19 10.16 -6.16
C LYS A 115 -5.08 11.68 -6.37
N ARG A 116 -4.25 12.08 -7.34
CA ARG A 116 -3.98 13.48 -7.72
C ARG A 116 -3.58 14.39 -6.55
N ALA A 117 -2.96 13.83 -5.50
CA ALA A 117 -2.34 14.61 -4.45
C ALA A 117 -0.89 14.99 -4.82
N GLU A 118 -0.34 15.98 -4.13
CA GLU A 118 1.10 16.22 -4.15
C GLU A 118 1.81 15.15 -3.32
N THR A 119 3.00 14.76 -3.75
CA THR A 119 3.86 13.84 -3.00
C THR A 119 4.56 14.62 -1.90
N ASP A 120 4.43 14.12 -0.67
CA ASP A 120 5.19 14.59 0.48
C ASP A 120 6.68 14.23 0.30
N PRO A 121 7.60 15.21 0.31
CA PRO A 121 9.04 14.96 0.20
C PRO A 121 9.58 14.03 1.28
N GLU A 122 9.02 14.04 2.50
CA GLU A 122 9.43 13.15 3.58
C GLU A 122 9.00 11.71 3.30
N ALA A 123 7.73 11.52 2.95
CA ALA A 123 7.22 10.21 2.55
C ALA A 123 8.01 9.64 1.35
N LEU A 124 8.39 10.48 0.39
CA LEU A 124 9.21 10.07 -0.74
C LEU A 124 10.60 9.57 -0.33
N ARG A 125 11.27 10.26 0.61
CA ARG A 125 12.55 9.80 1.16
C ARG A 125 12.40 8.45 1.86
N GLU A 126 11.38 8.30 2.70
CA GLU A 126 11.10 7.04 3.40
C GLU A 126 10.81 5.90 2.41
N TRP A 127 10.03 6.17 1.36
CA TRP A 127 9.75 5.21 0.30
C TRP A 127 11.03 4.77 -0.41
N GLN A 128 11.88 5.72 -0.81
CA GLN A 128 13.15 5.42 -1.48
C GLN A 128 14.06 4.56 -0.61
N GLN A 129 14.18 4.89 0.68
CA GLN A 129 14.99 4.11 1.63
C GLN A 129 14.45 2.69 1.78
N PHE A 130 13.14 2.53 1.96
CA PHE A 130 12.52 1.22 2.07
C PHE A 130 12.68 0.40 0.77
N ARG A 131 12.47 1.04 -0.38
CA ARG A 131 12.60 0.44 -1.71
C ARG A 131 14.01 -0.09 -1.98
N GLN A 132 15.05 0.65 -1.57
CA GLN A 132 16.44 0.17 -1.67
C GLN A 132 16.64 -1.14 -0.89
N GLY A 133 16.03 -1.26 0.30
CA GLY A 133 16.06 -2.48 1.10
C GLY A 133 15.33 -3.67 0.46
N LEU A 134 14.43 -3.43 -0.50
CA LEU A 134 13.76 -4.48 -1.26
C LEU A 134 14.55 -4.99 -2.47
N GLU A 135 15.55 -4.25 -2.97
CA GLU A 135 16.31 -4.64 -4.18
C GLU A 135 16.84 -6.08 -4.12
N PRO A 136 17.44 -6.55 -3.01
CA PRO A 136 17.93 -7.92 -2.94
C PRO A 136 16.82 -8.96 -3.11
N ILE A 137 15.61 -8.67 -2.65
CA ILE A 137 14.46 -9.59 -2.71
C ILE A 137 13.89 -9.61 -4.13
N LEU A 138 13.79 -8.43 -4.77
CA LEU A 138 13.23 -8.30 -6.10
C LEU A 138 14.15 -8.90 -7.17
N ALA A 139 15.47 -8.77 -7.02
CA ALA A 139 16.48 -9.25 -7.97
C ALA A 139 16.73 -10.77 -7.98
N GLN A 140 16.25 -11.51 -6.97
CA GLN A 140 16.52 -12.95 -6.83
C GLN A 140 15.54 -13.81 -7.64
N SER A 141 15.87 -14.10 -8.91
CA SER A 141 15.08 -14.91 -9.86
C SER A 141 14.48 -16.17 -9.25
#